data_AF-A0A939GN08-F1
#
_entry.id   AF-A0A939GN08-F1
#
_cell.length_a   1.000
_cell.length_b   1.000
_cell.length_c   1.000
_cell.angle_alpha   90.00
_cell.angle_beta   90.00
_cell.angle_gamma   90.00
#
_symmetry.space_group_name_H-M   'P 1'
#
loop_
_entity.id
_entity.type
_entity.pdbx_description
1 polymer ?
#
loop_
_entity_poly.entity_id
_entity_poly.type
_entity_poly.pdbx_seq_one_letter_code
_entity_poly.pdbx_strand_id
1 'polypeptide(L)'
;MSLRSIYLTAVAAAAIGSLLTACDHREISAGLASDAKVMLVSTLSGSAERPTPVSSPGTGTFVGMFDRSTRVLSYTVTYSGITPVAGHLHRITPNSATGTGPVEIPFAALGSPIIGTATLASQGRADSLINGFYYANLHTTANPGGEIRGNIRLAGPVRLRATMNGASERPATPSLATGTFAGVVDPATRVLSYTVTYSGLSPTAGHLHRINNATTGNGPVEIPFAALASPIIGTATLTTATRVDSLLNGFYYSNLHTPAYPGGEIRGDIRPY
;
A
#
# COMPACT_ATOMS: atom_id res chain seq x y z
N MET A 1 84.35 -36.64 -27.52
CA MET A 1 84.22 -36.58 -26.04
C MET A 1 83.57 -35.21 -25.76
N SER A 2 82.26 -35.03 -25.63
CA SER A 2 81.21 -35.69 -24.84
C SER A 2 79.85 -35.46 -25.51
N LEU A 3 78.94 -36.44 -25.45
CA LEU A 3 77.54 -36.34 -25.89
C LEU A 3 76.69 -35.57 -24.87
N ARG A 4 75.68 -34.82 -25.34
CA ARG A 4 74.36 -34.70 -24.69
C ARG A 4 73.33 -34.00 -25.59
N SER A 5 72.26 -34.72 -25.90
CA SER A 5 71.00 -34.23 -26.48
C SER A 5 70.32 -33.22 -25.56
N ILE A 6 69.66 -32.21 -26.13
CA ILE A 6 68.53 -31.52 -25.49
C ILE A 6 67.43 -31.32 -26.54
N TYR A 7 66.30 -31.95 -26.28
CA TYR A 7 65.00 -31.74 -26.94
C TYR A 7 64.21 -30.66 -26.17
N LEU A 8 63.22 -30.08 -26.88
CA LEU A 8 62.04 -29.35 -26.37
C LEU A 8 62.33 -27.95 -25.78
N THR A 9 61.52 -26.90 -25.93
CA THR A 9 60.13 -26.76 -26.39
C THR A 9 59.90 -25.26 -26.64
N ALA A 10 59.16 -24.90 -27.68
CA ALA A 10 58.61 -23.56 -27.83
C ALA A 10 57.54 -23.32 -26.74
N VAL A 11 57.75 -22.32 -25.88
CA VAL A 11 56.73 -21.84 -24.94
C VAL A 11 55.79 -20.92 -25.70
N ALA A 12 54.60 -21.40 -26.02
CA ALA A 12 53.50 -20.56 -26.48
C ALA A 12 52.93 -19.82 -25.26
N ALA A 13 53.02 -18.48 -25.28
CA ALA A 13 52.36 -17.63 -24.30
C ALA A 13 50.85 -17.63 -24.57
N ALA A 14 50.09 -18.35 -23.73
CA ALA A 14 48.63 -18.29 -23.74
C ALA A 14 48.18 -16.99 -23.06
N ALA A 15 47.76 -16.01 -23.86
CA ALA A 15 46.97 -14.88 -23.38
C ALA A 15 45.56 -15.38 -23.05
N ILE A 16 45.28 -15.65 -21.78
CA ILE A 16 43.92 -15.94 -21.31
C ILE A 16 43.21 -14.60 -21.17
N GLY A 17 42.51 -14.19 -22.22
CA GLY A 17 41.48 -13.16 -22.14
C GLY A 17 40.31 -13.72 -21.34
N SER A 18 40.13 -13.24 -20.11
CA SER A 18 38.93 -13.50 -19.33
C SER A 18 37.76 -12.75 -19.97
N LEU A 19 37.01 -13.47 -20.81
CA LEU A 19 35.67 -13.07 -21.24
C LEU A 19 34.78 -13.06 -19.98
N LEU A 20 34.55 -11.88 -19.41
CA LEU A 20 33.44 -11.67 -18.50
C LEU A 20 32.17 -11.76 -19.34
N THR A 21 31.64 -12.98 -19.49
CA THR A 21 30.24 -13.17 -19.86
C THR A 21 29.41 -12.54 -18.75
N ALA A 22 28.90 -11.33 -19.01
CA ALA A 22 27.80 -10.78 -18.25
C ALA A 22 26.69 -11.83 -18.26
N CYS A 23 26.49 -12.50 -17.13
CA CYS A 23 25.25 -13.23 -16.89
C CYS A 23 24.16 -12.16 -16.94
N ASP A 24 23.50 -12.08 -18.08
CA ASP A 24 22.18 -11.49 -18.21
C ASP A 24 21.35 -12.13 -17.10
N HIS A 25 21.14 -11.40 -16.00
CA HIS A 25 20.13 -11.71 -15.02
C HIS A 25 18.79 -11.51 -15.72
N ARG A 26 18.48 -12.43 -16.63
CA ARG A 26 17.10 -12.76 -16.96
C ARG A 26 16.55 -13.31 -15.67
N GLU A 27 16.06 -12.40 -14.84
CA GLU A 27 15.07 -12.75 -13.85
C GLU A 27 14.05 -13.58 -14.63
N ILE A 28 14.02 -14.88 -14.32
CA ILE A 28 12.82 -15.66 -14.47
C ILE A 28 11.85 -15.03 -13.47
N SER A 29 11.33 -13.87 -13.86
CA SER A 29 10.01 -13.40 -13.47
C SER A 29 9.07 -14.43 -14.08
N ALA A 30 9.00 -15.58 -13.42
CA ALA A 30 7.85 -16.46 -13.55
C ALA A 30 6.65 -15.53 -13.44
N GLY A 31 5.92 -15.40 -14.54
CA GLY A 31 4.78 -14.51 -14.67
C GLY A 31 3.71 -14.91 -13.67
N LEU A 32 3.88 -14.48 -12.43
CA LEU A 32 2.76 -14.12 -11.59
C LEU A 32 2.11 -13.01 -12.37
N ALA A 33 0.90 -13.26 -12.88
CA ALA A 33 0.12 -12.26 -13.59
C ALA A 33 0.32 -10.92 -12.87
N SER A 34 0.83 -9.91 -13.58
CA SER A 34 0.69 -8.55 -13.06
C SER A 34 -0.77 -8.47 -12.67
N ASP A 35 -1.06 -8.08 -11.42
CA ASP A 35 -2.41 -7.89 -10.93
C ASP A 35 -2.99 -6.65 -11.64
N ALA A 36 -3.07 -6.72 -12.98
CA ALA A 36 -3.36 -5.61 -13.86
C ALA A 36 -4.78 -5.14 -13.58
N LYS A 37 -5.65 -6.04 -13.12
CA LYS A 37 -7.01 -5.72 -12.72
C LYS A 37 -7.24 -6.10 -11.27
N VAL A 38 -7.56 -5.12 -10.44
CA VAL A 38 -7.95 -5.34 -9.05
C VAL A 38 -9.44 -5.18 -8.87
N MET A 39 -9.99 -6.05 -8.03
CA MET A 39 -11.35 -5.90 -7.54
C MET A 39 -11.36 -4.91 -6.36
N LEU A 40 -12.32 -4.01 -6.39
CA LEU A 40 -12.58 -2.99 -5.39
C LEU A 40 -13.99 -3.20 -4.84
N VAL A 41 -14.16 -3.08 -3.53
CA VAL A 41 -15.44 -3.28 -2.85
C VAL A 41 -15.71 -2.18 -1.84
N SER A 42 -16.99 -1.95 -1.55
CA SER A 42 -17.45 -1.17 -0.41
C SER A 42 -18.86 -1.57 0.01
N THR A 43 -19.18 -1.33 1.28
CA THR A 43 -20.56 -1.31 1.78
C THR A 43 -20.90 0.13 2.15
N LEU A 44 -22.06 0.60 1.70
CA LEU A 44 -22.56 1.95 1.92
C LEU A 44 -23.61 1.93 3.03
N SER A 45 -23.49 2.85 3.98
CA SER A 45 -24.47 3.08 5.04
C SER A 45 -24.50 4.55 5.44
N GLY A 46 -25.58 4.98 6.10
CA GLY A 46 -25.63 6.33 6.68
C GLY A 46 -24.65 6.51 7.83
N SER A 47 -24.39 5.47 8.62
CA SER A 47 -23.40 5.51 9.71
C SER A 47 -21.96 5.72 9.22
N ALA A 48 -21.69 5.38 7.96
CA ALA A 48 -20.40 5.61 7.31
C ALA A 48 -20.30 7.01 6.68
N GLU A 49 -21.38 7.80 6.66
CA GLU A 49 -21.35 9.19 6.20
C GLU A 49 -20.39 10.04 7.04
N ARG A 50 -19.78 11.03 6.40
CA ARG A 50 -18.82 11.96 7.01
C ARG A 50 -19.06 13.37 6.48
N PRO A 51 -18.80 14.42 7.28
CA PRO A 51 -18.21 14.38 8.62
C PRO A 51 -19.19 13.86 9.69
N THR A 52 -20.49 13.99 9.43
CA THR A 52 -21.55 13.63 10.39
C THR A 52 -22.26 12.37 9.90
N PRO A 53 -22.26 11.28 10.68
CA PRO A 53 -23.06 10.10 10.38
C PRO A 53 -24.56 10.41 10.26
N VAL A 54 -25.24 9.74 9.34
CA VAL A 54 -26.68 9.87 9.10
C VAL A 54 -27.39 8.61 9.60
N SER A 55 -28.53 8.78 10.29
CA SER A 55 -29.45 7.67 10.52
C SER A 55 -30.31 7.50 9.27
N SER A 56 -30.06 6.44 8.51
CA SER A 56 -30.77 6.15 7.26
C SER A 56 -31.16 4.68 7.20
N PRO A 57 -32.34 4.35 6.66
CA PRO A 57 -32.69 2.97 6.29
C PRO A 57 -31.92 2.50 5.05
N GLY A 58 -31.24 3.41 4.36
CA GLY A 58 -30.49 3.14 3.15
C GLY A 58 -29.32 2.20 3.38
N THR A 59 -29.16 1.26 2.44
CA THR A 59 -27.97 0.39 2.37
C THR A 59 -27.50 0.33 0.93
N GLY A 60 -26.20 0.05 0.74
CA GLY A 60 -25.69 -0.22 -0.59
C GLY A 60 -24.37 -0.96 -0.60
N THR A 61 -23.96 -1.33 -1.81
CA THR A 61 -22.67 -1.97 -2.09
C THR A 61 -22.06 -1.31 -3.32
N PHE A 62 -20.73 -1.23 -3.33
CA PHE A 62 -19.93 -0.88 -4.49
C PHE A 62 -19.10 -2.11 -4.84
N VAL A 63 -19.08 -2.49 -6.12
CA VAL A 63 -18.14 -3.46 -6.68
C VAL A 63 -17.52 -2.84 -7.92
N GLY A 64 -16.20 -2.82 -7.99
CA GLY A 64 -15.46 -2.29 -9.13
C GLY A 64 -14.31 -3.18 -9.54
N MET A 65 -13.94 -3.10 -10.81
CA MET A 65 -12.73 -3.66 -11.38
C MET A 65 -11.89 -2.52 -11.93
N PHE A 66 -10.71 -2.30 -11.36
CA PHE A 66 -9.77 -1.27 -11.79
C PHE A 66 -8.60 -1.88 -12.54
N ASP A 67 -8.45 -1.51 -13.80
CA ASP A 67 -7.30 -1.87 -14.62
C ASP A 67 -6.17 -0.84 -14.42
N ARG A 68 -5.08 -1.26 -13.76
CA ARG A 68 -3.89 -0.46 -13.45
C ARG A 68 -3.15 0.01 -14.71
N SER A 69 -3.21 -0.76 -15.80
CA SER A 69 -2.48 -0.44 -17.04
C SER A 69 -3.20 0.64 -17.85
N THR A 70 -4.53 0.53 -17.95
CA THR A 70 -5.37 1.47 -18.71
C THR A 70 -5.93 2.58 -17.83
N ARG A 71 -5.85 2.45 -16.50
CA ARG A 71 -6.49 3.29 -15.48
C ARG A 71 -8.01 3.36 -15.61
N VAL A 72 -8.62 2.31 -16.16
CA VAL A 72 -10.07 2.21 -16.32
C VAL A 72 -10.67 1.50 -15.12
N LEU A 73 -11.57 2.19 -14.41
CA LEU A 73 -12.45 1.63 -13.40
C LEU A 73 -13.80 1.29 -14.06
N SER A 74 -14.21 0.02 -14.02
CA SER A 74 -15.60 -0.38 -14.25
C SER A 74 -16.26 -0.66 -12.92
N TYR A 75 -17.50 -0.21 -12.69
CA TYR A 75 -18.15 -0.36 -11.40
C TYR A 75 -19.65 -0.58 -11.47
N THR A 76 -20.17 -1.14 -10.38
CA THR A 76 -21.59 -1.32 -10.09
C THR A 76 -21.86 -0.87 -8.66
N VAL A 77 -22.85 -0.01 -8.48
CA VAL A 77 -23.38 0.38 -7.16
C VAL A 77 -24.81 -0.12 -7.05
N THR A 78 -25.06 -1.01 -6.10
CA THR A 78 -26.42 -1.50 -5.80
C THR A 78 -26.85 -0.92 -4.47
N TYR A 79 -28.04 -0.34 -4.40
CA TYR A 79 -28.58 0.21 -3.16
C TYR A 79 -30.09 -0.07 -3.02
N SER A 80 -30.59 0.11 -1.81
CA SER A 80 -32.01 0.03 -1.46
C SER A 80 -32.36 1.01 -0.34
N GLY A 81 -33.66 1.26 -0.12
CA GLY A 81 -34.17 2.04 1.02
C GLY A 81 -34.08 3.56 0.90
N ILE A 82 -33.61 4.10 -0.23
CA ILE A 82 -33.48 5.54 -0.49
C ILE A 82 -33.87 5.88 -1.93
N THR A 83 -34.16 7.16 -2.19
CA THR A 83 -34.40 7.71 -3.53
C THR A 83 -33.34 8.77 -3.82
N PRO A 84 -32.19 8.41 -4.43
CA PRO A 84 -31.11 9.36 -4.67
C PRO A 84 -31.49 10.43 -5.68
N VAL A 85 -31.05 11.66 -5.42
CA VAL A 85 -31.12 12.81 -6.35
C VAL A 85 -29.74 13.16 -6.92
N ALA A 86 -28.67 12.65 -6.31
CA ALA A 86 -27.30 12.72 -6.84
C ALA A 86 -26.48 11.54 -6.33
N GLY A 87 -25.36 11.26 -6.99
CA GLY A 87 -24.45 10.19 -6.60
C GLY A 87 -23.10 10.30 -7.28
N HIS A 88 -22.03 9.99 -6.56
CA HIS A 88 -20.67 10.24 -7.01
C HIS A 88 -19.66 9.24 -6.44
N LEU A 89 -18.51 9.14 -7.11
CA LEU A 89 -17.25 8.81 -6.47
C LEU A 89 -16.51 10.10 -6.14
N HIS A 90 -16.16 10.24 -4.87
CA HIS A 90 -15.33 11.31 -4.37
C HIS A 90 -13.90 10.81 -4.17
N ARG A 91 -12.94 11.71 -4.34
CA ARG A 91 -11.57 11.47 -3.93
C ARG A 91 -11.30 12.22 -2.63
N ILE A 92 -10.86 11.50 -1.60
CA ILE A 92 -10.48 12.05 -0.31
C ILE A 92 -9.27 12.97 -0.49
N THR A 93 -9.37 14.19 0.04
CA THR A 93 -8.23 15.12 0.04
C THR A 93 -7.13 14.57 0.96
N PRO A 94 -5.86 14.53 0.54
CA PRO A 94 -4.77 14.13 1.42
C PRO A 94 -4.81 14.86 2.76
N ASN A 95 -4.63 14.13 3.86
CA ASN A 95 -4.70 14.64 5.24
C ASN A 95 -6.06 15.22 5.66
N SER A 96 -7.14 14.91 4.96
CA SER A 96 -8.50 15.30 5.36
C SER A 96 -8.86 14.69 6.73
N ALA A 97 -8.97 15.53 7.75
CA ALA A 97 -9.34 15.12 9.11
C ALA A 97 -10.72 14.46 9.17
N THR A 98 -11.61 14.83 8.24
CA THR A 98 -12.98 14.31 8.12
C THR A 98 -13.08 13.14 7.13
N GLY A 99 -12.00 12.85 6.39
CA GLY A 99 -12.00 11.85 5.32
C GLY A 99 -12.90 12.23 4.14
N THR A 100 -13.15 13.52 3.88
CA THR A 100 -13.96 14.01 2.75
C THR A 100 -13.10 14.64 1.65
N GLY A 101 -13.67 14.80 0.47
CA GLY A 101 -13.03 15.52 -0.64
C GLY A 101 -13.99 15.76 -1.82
N PRO A 102 -13.51 16.39 -2.90
CA PRO A 102 -14.36 16.80 -4.01
C PRO A 102 -14.92 15.61 -4.79
N VAL A 103 -16.02 15.86 -5.51
CA VAL A 103 -16.54 14.95 -6.53
C VAL A 103 -15.48 14.78 -7.61
N GLU A 104 -15.22 13.53 -7.99
CA GLU A 104 -14.32 13.22 -9.10
C GLU A 104 -15.02 12.51 -10.24
N ILE A 105 -15.94 11.59 -9.94
CA ILE A 105 -16.70 10.85 -10.94
C ILE A 105 -18.18 10.95 -10.58
N PRO A 106 -18.98 11.78 -11.28
CA PRO A 106 -20.43 11.78 -11.12
C PRO A 106 -21.06 10.53 -11.73
N PHE A 107 -22.13 10.03 -11.12
CA PHE A 107 -22.95 8.97 -11.69
C PHE A 107 -23.93 9.56 -12.70
N ALA A 108 -23.91 9.04 -13.93
CA ALA A 108 -24.79 9.52 -15.01
C ALA A 108 -26.26 9.10 -14.82
N ALA A 109 -26.49 7.98 -14.13
CA ALA A 109 -27.81 7.47 -13.78
C ALA A 109 -27.82 7.07 -12.30
N LEU A 110 -28.99 7.18 -11.68
CA LEU A 110 -29.16 6.89 -10.25
C LEU A 110 -30.01 5.66 -9.98
N GLY A 111 -30.59 5.03 -11.00
CA GLY A 111 -31.36 3.79 -10.82
C GLY A 111 -30.46 2.65 -10.32
N SER A 112 -30.94 1.89 -9.34
CA SER A 112 -30.22 0.71 -8.82
C SER A 112 -30.43 -0.50 -9.76
N PRO A 113 -29.37 -1.19 -10.20
CA PRO A 113 -27.96 -0.90 -9.99
C PRO A 113 -27.44 0.25 -10.88
N ILE A 114 -26.60 1.11 -10.31
CA ILE A 114 -25.85 2.13 -11.06
C ILE A 114 -24.62 1.46 -11.65
N ILE A 115 -24.55 1.38 -12.97
CA ILE A 115 -23.43 0.77 -13.69
C ILE A 115 -22.67 1.86 -14.43
N GLY A 116 -21.34 1.89 -14.29
CA GLY A 116 -20.53 2.91 -14.92
C GLY A 116 -19.09 2.48 -15.21
N THR A 117 -18.42 3.29 -16.01
CA THR A 117 -16.98 3.20 -16.26
C THR A 117 -16.37 4.59 -16.15
N ALA A 118 -15.12 4.67 -15.71
CA ALA A 118 -14.38 5.91 -15.62
C ALA A 118 -12.89 5.66 -15.89
N THR A 119 -12.26 6.53 -16.67
CA THR A 119 -10.80 6.53 -16.83
C THR A 119 -10.21 7.54 -15.86
N LEU A 120 -9.30 7.10 -14.98
CA LEU A 120 -8.61 7.99 -14.06
C LEU A 120 -7.51 8.77 -14.80
N ALA A 121 -7.57 10.09 -14.69
CA ALA A 121 -6.78 11.00 -15.50
C ALA A 121 -5.26 10.93 -15.26
N SER A 122 -4.81 10.40 -14.13
CA SER A 122 -3.38 10.31 -13.80
C SER A 122 -3.06 9.09 -12.95
N GLN A 123 -1.78 8.70 -12.95
CA GLN A 123 -1.29 7.64 -12.06
C GLN A 123 -1.55 7.97 -10.58
N GLY A 124 -1.36 9.22 -10.17
CA GLY A 124 -1.66 9.62 -8.78
C GLY A 124 -3.14 9.41 -8.38
N ARG A 125 -4.09 9.53 -9.31
CA ARG A 125 -5.51 9.19 -9.06
C ARG A 125 -5.73 7.68 -8.95
N ALA A 126 -5.07 6.90 -9.81
CA ALA A 126 -5.04 5.44 -9.70
C ALA A 126 -4.50 4.97 -8.35
N ASP A 127 -3.39 5.55 -7.92
CA ASP A 127 -2.78 5.26 -6.63
C ASP A 127 -3.73 5.65 -5.50
N SER A 128 -4.40 6.81 -5.58
CA SER A 128 -5.43 7.20 -4.62
C SER A 128 -6.58 6.18 -4.54
N LEU A 129 -7.07 5.66 -5.66
CA LEU A 129 -8.14 4.65 -5.68
C LEU A 129 -7.69 3.35 -5.00
N ILE A 130 -6.54 2.83 -5.39
CA ILE A 130 -5.98 1.58 -4.86
C ILE A 130 -5.68 1.68 -3.37
N ASN A 131 -5.22 2.85 -2.91
CA ASN A 131 -4.88 3.08 -1.52
C ASN A 131 -6.10 3.37 -0.63
N GLY A 132 -7.31 3.45 -1.20
CA GLY A 132 -8.55 3.64 -0.43
C GLY A 132 -8.93 5.10 -0.19
N PHE A 133 -8.37 6.03 -0.97
CA PHE A 133 -8.73 7.46 -0.95
C PHE A 133 -9.94 7.78 -1.84
N TYR A 134 -10.81 6.82 -2.13
CA TYR A 134 -12.08 7.07 -2.80
C TYR A 134 -13.24 6.54 -1.98
N TYR A 135 -14.40 7.17 -2.11
CA TYR A 135 -15.64 6.69 -1.55
C TYR A 135 -16.79 6.89 -2.53
N ALA A 136 -17.73 5.95 -2.53
CA ALA A 136 -19.02 6.10 -3.19
C ALA A 136 -20.00 6.78 -2.23
N ASN A 137 -20.77 7.73 -2.72
CA ASN A 137 -21.76 8.47 -1.94
C ASN A 137 -23.04 8.68 -2.75
N LEU A 138 -24.20 8.49 -2.11
CA LEU A 138 -25.51 8.76 -2.69
C LEU A 138 -26.24 9.78 -1.81
N HIS A 139 -26.85 10.78 -2.45
CA HIS A 139 -27.49 11.92 -1.80
C HIS A 139 -28.98 11.89 -2.06
N THR A 140 -29.80 12.30 -1.10
CA THR A 140 -31.25 12.49 -1.26
C THR A 140 -31.63 13.93 -0.98
N THR A 141 -32.89 14.29 -1.24
CA THR A 141 -33.42 15.61 -0.85
C THR A 141 -33.32 15.85 0.66
N ALA A 142 -33.48 14.82 1.49
CA ALA A 142 -33.38 14.94 2.94
C ALA A 142 -31.94 15.08 3.43
N ASN A 143 -31.00 14.45 2.72
CA ASN A 143 -29.58 14.44 3.07
C ASN A 143 -28.72 14.88 1.87
N PRO A 144 -28.70 16.19 1.53
CA PRO A 144 -27.99 16.69 0.36
C PRO A 144 -26.45 16.57 0.49
N GLY A 145 -25.94 16.52 1.73
CA GLY A 145 -24.52 16.26 1.99
C GLY A 145 -24.08 14.81 1.75
N GLY A 146 -25.04 13.89 1.61
CA GLY A 146 -24.83 12.44 1.51
C GLY A 146 -25.77 11.71 2.46
N GLU A 147 -26.54 10.75 1.96
CA GLU A 147 -27.38 9.88 2.79
C GLU A 147 -26.67 8.58 3.16
N ILE A 148 -25.99 7.95 2.20
CA ILE A 148 -25.18 6.76 2.43
C ILE A 148 -23.83 6.87 1.73
N ARG A 149 -22.78 6.41 2.42
CA ARG A 149 -21.40 6.45 1.95
C ARG A 149 -20.67 5.15 2.23
N GLY A 150 -19.70 4.81 1.39
CA GLY A 150 -18.77 3.70 1.63
C GLY A 150 -17.39 4.00 1.04
N ASN A 151 -16.34 3.85 1.84
CA ASN A 151 -14.96 3.95 1.35
C ASN A 151 -14.62 2.71 0.50
N ILE A 152 -14.14 2.95 -0.71
CA ILE A 152 -13.79 1.93 -1.69
C ILE A 152 -12.41 1.38 -1.32
N ARG A 153 -12.29 0.04 -1.27
CA ARG A 153 -11.05 -0.65 -0.92
C ARG A 153 -10.81 -1.84 -1.83
N LEU A 154 -9.58 -2.31 -1.90
CA LEU A 154 -9.26 -3.58 -2.55
C LEU A 154 -10.04 -4.73 -1.90
N ALA A 155 -10.49 -5.67 -2.73
CA ALA A 155 -11.10 -6.91 -2.27
C ALA A 155 -10.01 -7.93 -1.92
N GLY A 156 -10.15 -8.57 -0.75
CA GLY A 156 -9.23 -9.62 -0.30
C GLY A 156 -7.90 -9.09 0.25
N PRO A 157 -6.93 -9.99 0.51
CA PRO A 157 -5.65 -9.64 1.11
C PRO A 157 -4.84 -8.68 0.24
N VAL A 158 -4.38 -7.58 0.83
CA VAL A 158 -3.60 -6.53 0.17
C VAL A 158 -2.14 -6.67 0.56
N ARG A 159 -1.26 -6.74 -0.44
CA ARG A 159 0.20 -6.77 -0.23
C ARG A 159 0.71 -5.36 0.07
N LEU A 160 1.64 -5.27 1.01
CA LEU A 160 2.20 -4.04 1.55
C LEU A 160 3.72 -4.11 1.53
N ARG A 161 4.40 -3.00 1.26
CA ARG A 161 5.87 -2.92 1.31
C ARG A 161 6.37 -1.60 1.88
N ALA A 162 7.61 -1.61 2.38
CA ALA A 162 8.42 -0.42 2.57
C ALA A 162 9.91 -0.74 2.39
N THR A 163 10.68 0.21 1.89
CA THR A 163 12.15 0.21 2.02
C THR A 163 12.50 1.05 3.25
N MET A 164 13.36 0.53 4.12
CA MET A 164 13.77 1.15 5.37
C MET A 164 15.22 1.61 5.30
N ASN A 165 15.49 2.86 5.66
CA ASN A 165 16.84 3.44 5.71
C ASN A 165 16.88 4.66 6.64
N GLY A 166 18.09 5.14 6.97
CA GLY A 166 18.28 6.30 7.86
C GLY A 166 17.78 7.62 7.28
N ALA A 167 17.87 7.79 5.95
CA ALA A 167 17.38 8.99 5.26
C ALA A 167 15.84 9.15 5.32
N SER A 168 15.12 8.04 5.52
CA SER A 168 13.66 8.02 5.65
C SER A 168 13.19 8.23 7.10
N GLU A 169 14.11 8.23 8.07
CA GLU A 169 13.81 8.53 9.46
C GLU A 169 13.39 9.99 9.64
N ARG A 170 12.63 10.27 10.72
CA ARG A 170 12.17 11.63 11.02
C ARG A 170 12.44 12.00 12.48
N PRO A 171 13.56 12.70 12.78
CA PRO A 171 14.57 13.25 11.86
C PRO A 171 15.47 12.21 11.19
N ALA A 172 16.01 12.52 10.00
CA ALA A 172 16.90 11.62 9.26
C ALA A 172 18.20 11.32 10.03
N THR A 173 18.69 10.08 9.92
CA THR A 173 19.95 9.65 10.51
C THR A 173 21.01 9.43 9.42
N PRO A 174 22.31 9.52 9.73
CA PRO A 174 23.39 9.19 8.78
C PRO A 174 23.62 7.67 8.66
N SER A 175 22.77 6.83 9.25
CA SER A 175 22.96 5.38 9.25
C SER A 175 22.94 4.82 7.82
N LEU A 176 23.90 3.93 7.54
CA LEU A 176 23.99 3.16 6.31
C LEU A 176 23.23 1.82 6.41
N ALA A 177 22.57 1.56 7.55
CA ALA A 177 21.77 0.38 7.73
C ALA A 177 20.59 0.37 6.74
N THR A 178 20.19 -0.84 6.37
CA THR A 178 19.13 -1.07 5.38
C THR A 178 18.08 -2.02 5.94
N GLY A 179 16.86 -1.91 5.45
CA GLY A 179 15.82 -2.89 5.71
C GLY A 179 14.67 -2.85 4.73
N THR A 180 13.80 -3.83 4.84
CA THR A 180 12.58 -3.97 4.05
C THR A 180 11.45 -4.46 4.92
N PHE A 181 10.27 -3.87 4.76
CA PHE A 181 9.00 -4.40 5.26
C PHE A 181 8.25 -5.05 4.09
N ALA A 182 7.75 -6.27 4.29
CA ALA A 182 6.79 -6.92 3.41
C ALA A 182 5.62 -7.41 4.27
N GLY A 183 4.38 -7.11 3.87
CA GLY A 183 3.20 -7.55 4.62
C GLY A 183 2.01 -7.85 3.73
N VAL A 184 1.01 -8.48 4.33
CA VAL A 184 -0.29 -8.75 3.74
C VAL A 184 -1.35 -8.44 4.80
N VAL A 185 -2.28 -7.53 4.49
CA VAL A 185 -3.44 -7.26 5.34
C VAL A 185 -4.70 -7.75 4.66
N ASP A 186 -5.51 -8.54 5.36
CA ASP A 186 -6.87 -8.83 4.92
C ASP A 186 -7.83 -7.78 5.52
N PRO A 187 -8.47 -6.92 4.72
CA PRO A 187 -9.38 -5.90 5.22
C PRO A 187 -10.63 -6.47 5.91
N ALA A 188 -11.04 -7.70 5.57
CA ALA A 188 -12.22 -8.34 6.15
C ALA A 188 -11.93 -8.86 7.56
N THR A 189 -10.85 -9.62 7.73
CA THR A 189 -10.44 -10.13 9.04
C THR A 189 -9.63 -9.11 9.85
N ARG A 190 -9.11 -8.07 9.19
CA ARG A 190 -8.22 -7.02 9.72
C ARG A 190 -6.87 -7.55 10.20
N VAL A 191 -6.51 -8.76 9.76
CA VAL A 191 -5.25 -9.40 10.13
C VAL A 191 -4.16 -8.94 9.18
N LEU A 192 -3.11 -8.33 9.73
CA LEU A 192 -1.85 -8.03 9.07
C LEU A 192 -0.83 -9.11 9.41
N SER A 193 -0.27 -9.77 8.41
CA SER A 193 0.95 -10.58 8.55
C SER A 193 2.12 -9.84 7.92
N TYR A 194 3.30 -9.87 8.53
CA TYR A 194 4.45 -9.11 8.04
C TYR A 194 5.80 -9.80 8.30
N THR A 195 6.77 -9.39 7.52
CA THR A 195 8.19 -9.73 7.66
C THR A 195 9.01 -8.45 7.51
N VAL A 196 9.92 -8.22 8.44
CA VAL A 196 10.93 -7.15 8.37
C VAL A 196 12.30 -7.80 8.30
N THR A 197 13.04 -7.50 7.24
CA THR A 197 14.45 -7.91 7.08
C THR A 197 15.32 -6.68 7.15
N TYR A 198 16.50 -6.77 7.76
CA TYR A 198 17.41 -5.64 7.90
C TYR A 198 18.87 -6.10 7.98
N SER A 199 19.79 -5.18 7.77
CA SER A 199 21.23 -5.38 7.88
C SER A 199 21.94 -4.10 8.34
N GLY A 200 23.08 -4.25 9.00
CA GLY A 200 23.94 -3.13 9.40
C GLY A 200 23.55 -2.42 10.70
N LEU A 201 22.66 -2.99 11.51
CA LEU A 201 22.31 -2.46 12.85
C LEU A 201 22.07 -3.58 13.87
N SER A 202 22.05 -3.23 15.16
CA SER A 202 21.69 -4.13 16.27
C SER A 202 20.52 -3.53 17.06
N PRO A 203 19.26 -3.84 16.68
CA PRO A 203 18.09 -3.19 17.23
C PRO A 203 17.85 -3.52 18.71
N THR A 204 17.46 -2.51 19.49
CA THR A 204 16.97 -2.64 20.87
C THR A 204 15.45 -2.55 20.95
N ALA A 205 14.79 -2.00 19.93
CA ALA A 205 13.34 -1.99 19.78
C ALA A 205 12.96 -1.90 18.30
N GLY A 206 11.71 -2.21 17.99
CA GLY A 206 11.16 -2.09 16.64
C GLY A 206 9.65 -2.14 16.65
N HIS A 207 9.02 -1.36 15.77
CA HIS A 207 7.59 -1.10 15.82
C HIS A 207 6.99 -0.85 14.44
N LEU A 208 5.67 -1.06 14.33
CA LEU A 208 4.82 -0.33 13.40
C LEU A 208 4.15 0.82 14.13
N HIS A 209 4.31 2.01 13.57
CA HIS A 209 3.70 3.24 14.05
C HIS A 209 2.54 3.65 13.14
N ARG A 210 1.52 4.26 13.74
CA ARG A 210 0.45 4.91 12.98
C ARG A 210 0.66 6.42 12.98
N ILE A 211 0.77 7.01 11.80
CA ILE A 211 0.93 8.46 11.61
C ILE A 211 -0.37 9.15 12.02
N ASN A 212 -0.29 10.03 13.02
CA ASN A 212 -1.38 10.91 13.44
C ASN A 212 -1.01 12.40 13.40
N ASN A 213 0.24 12.72 13.07
CA ASN A 213 0.71 14.09 12.84
C ASN A 213 1.24 14.22 11.41
N ALA A 214 0.45 14.85 10.53
CA ALA A 214 0.82 15.04 9.14
C ALA A 214 2.00 15.99 8.93
N THR A 215 2.25 16.91 9.87
CA THR A 215 3.35 17.88 9.81
C THR A 215 4.69 17.19 10.02
N THR A 216 4.78 16.32 11.02
CA THR A 216 6.02 15.61 11.34
C THR A 216 6.14 14.26 10.64
N GLY A 217 5.02 13.70 10.15
CA GLY A 217 4.96 12.35 9.62
C GLY A 217 5.17 11.27 10.68
N ASN A 218 5.00 11.59 11.96
CA ASN A 218 5.23 10.68 13.09
C ASN A 218 3.92 10.33 13.80
N GLY A 219 3.97 9.30 14.65
CA GLY A 219 2.88 8.97 15.55
C GLY A 219 3.22 7.85 16.54
N PRO A 220 2.28 7.48 17.42
CA PRO A 220 2.52 6.51 18.48
C PRO A 220 2.81 5.11 17.92
N VAL A 221 3.45 4.29 18.75
CA VAL A 221 3.58 2.85 18.53
C VAL A 221 2.18 2.24 18.50
N GLU A 222 1.88 1.51 17.44
CA GLU A 222 0.63 0.76 17.32
C GLU A 222 0.87 -0.74 17.53
N ILE A 223 1.96 -1.28 16.94
CA ILE A 223 2.32 -2.69 17.02
C ILE A 223 3.81 -2.80 17.37
N PRO A 224 4.17 -3.20 18.59
CA PRO A 224 5.55 -3.54 18.91
C PRO A 224 5.96 -4.89 18.31
N PHE A 225 7.21 -5.01 17.89
CA PHE A 225 7.79 -6.27 17.47
C PHE A 225 8.18 -7.11 18.68
N ALA A 226 7.68 -8.35 18.74
CA ALA A 226 7.97 -9.27 19.84
C ALA A 226 9.40 -9.83 19.80
N ALA A 227 10.01 -9.87 18.61
CA ALA A 227 11.38 -10.30 18.39
C ALA A 227 12.08 -9.31 17.48
N LEU A 228 13.39 -9.19 17.63
CA LEU A 228 14.20 -8.23 16.87
C LEU A 228 15.23 -8.89 15.96
N ALA A 229 15.42 -10.22 16.06
CA ALA A 229 16.31 -10.95 15.17
C ALA A 229 15.77 -10.90 13.73
N SER A 230 16.65 -10.66 12.76
CA SER A 230 16.27 -10.66 11.35
C SER A 230 16.17 -12.09 10.81
N PRO A 231 15.11 -12.46 10.06
CA PRO A 231 13.91 -11.66 9.79
C PRO A 231 12.95 -11.61 10.99
N ILE A 232 12.38 -10.43 11.24
CA ILE A 232 11.31 -10.24 12.21
C ILE A 232 10.00 -10.64 11.53
N ILE A 233 9.36 -11.71 12.01
CA ILE A 233 8.09 -12.20 11.47
C ILE A 233 7.00 -11.98 12.51
N GLY A 234 5.86 -11.44 12.10
CA GLY A 234 4.77 -11.15 13.01
C GLY A 234 3.40 -11.13 12.37
N THR A 235 2.39 -11.22 13.21
CA THR A 235 0.98 -11.05 12.85
C THR A 235 0.30 -10.13 13.86
N ALA A 236 -0.59 -9.26 13.40
CA ALA A 236 -1.35 -8.36 14.26
C ALA A 236 -2.77 -8.18 13.72
N THR A 237 -3.76 -8.17 14.61
CA THR A 237 -5.13 -7.79 14.26
C THR A 237 -5.31 -6.29 14.47
N LEU A 238 -5.66 -5.57 13.41
CA LEU A 238 -5.97 -4.14 13.48
C LEU A 238 -7.36 -3.97 14.13
N THR A 239 -7.39 -3.32 15.29
CA THR A 239 -8.56 -3.33 16.19
C THR A 239 -9.80 -2.66 15.59
N THR A 240 -9.66 -1.78 14.60
CA THR A 240 -10.77 -1.08 13.93
C THR A 240 -10.60 -1.08 12.42
N ALA A 241 -11.71 -0.96 11.69
CA ALA A 241 -11.67 -0.75 10.24
C ALA A 241 -10.89 0.52 9.87
N THR A 242 -10.98 1.57 10.69
CA THR A 242 -10.22 2.80 10.49
C THR A 242 -8.70 2.60 10.60
N ARG A 243 -8.21 1.60 11.35
CA ARG A 243 -6.78 1.26 11.38
C ARG A 243 -6.33 0.55 10.10
N VAL A 244 -7.18 -0.33 9.54
CA VAL A 244 -6.95 -0.89 8.20
C VAL A 244 -6.89 0.25 7.18
N ASP A 245 -7.82 1.21 7.25
CA ASP A 245 -7.83 2.38 6.38
C ASP A 245 -6.53 3.15 6.49
N SER A 246 -6.08 3.48 7.70
CA SER A 246 -4.81 4.17 7.90
C SER A 246 -3.64 3.40 7.28
N LEU A 247 -3.58 2.08 7.43
CA LEU A 247 -2.51 1.25 6.85
C LEU A 247 -2.52 1.28 5.32
N LEU A 248 -3.68 1.05 4.71
CA LEU A 248 -3.83 1.04 3.26
C LEU A 248 -3.59 2.43 2.64
N ASN A 249 -3.91 3.49 3.39
CA ASN A 249 -3.69 4.87 2.99
C ASN A 249 -2.25 5.36 3.25
N GLY A 250 -1.33 4.49 3.67
CA GLY A 250 0.07 4.85 3.87
C GLY A 250 0.34 5.69 5.12
N PHE A 251 -0.57 5.68 6.10
CA PHE A 251 -0.39 6.32 7.41
C PHE A 251 0.26 5.37 8.42
N TYR A 252 1.08 4.43 7.96
CA TYR A 252 1.89 3.56 8.80
C TYR A 252 3.34 3.55 8.34
N TYR A 253 4.25 3.39 9.29
CA TYR A 253 5.66 3.15 9.00
C TYR A 253 6.23 2.08 9.92
N SER A 254 7.20 1.32 9.41
CA SER A 254 8.02 0.40 10.18
C SER A 254 9.30 1.11 10.62
N ASN A 255 9.72 0.93 11.86
CA ASN A 255 10.90 1.57 12.44
C ASN A 255 11.69 0.60 13.33
N LEU A 256 13.03 0.71 13.32
CA LEU A 256 13.94 -0.01 14.20
C LEU A 256 14.83 1.00 14.94
N HIS A 257 15.06 0.76 16.23
CA HIS A 257 15.79 1.64 17.14
C HIS A 257 17.07 0.95 17.62
N THR A 258 18.11 1.73 17.89
CA THR A 258 19.37 1.24 18.49
C THR A 258 19.80 2.15 19.64
N PRO A 259 20.83 1.79 20.42
CA PRO A 259 21.33 2.67 21.48
C PRO A 259 21.81 4.03 20.97
N ALA A 260 22.38 4.09 19.75
CA ALA A 260 22.82 5.34 19.14
C ALA A 260 21.65 6.19 18.62
N TYR A 261 20.54 5.56 18.25
CA TYR A 261 19.35 6.22 17.73
C TYR A 261 18.09 5.72 18.45
N PRO A 262 17.87 6.14 19.72
CA PRO A 262 16.73 5.69 20.51
C PRO A 262 15.38 6.15 19.94
N GLY A 263 15.37 7.27 19.21
CA GLY A 263 14.19 7.77 18.48
C GLY A 263 13.85 7.01 17.19
N GLY A 264 14.76 6.15 16.72
CA GLY A 264 14.67 5.44 15.44
C GLY A 264 15.97 5.56 14.65
N GLU A 265 16.55 4.44 14.20
CA GLU A 265 17.72 4.43 13.32
C GLU A 265 17.33 4.38 11.85
N ILE A 266 16.39 3.49 11.49
CA ILE A 266 15.89 3.32 10.13
C ILE A 266 14.36 3.20 10.10
N ARG A 267 13.73 3.85 9.11
CA ARG A 267 12.27 3.85 8.91
C ARG A 267 11.91 3.57 7.46
N GLY A 268 10.74 2.98 7.23
CA GLY A 268 10.10 2.93 5.92
C GLY A 268 8.59 3.13 6.00
N ASP A 269 8.06 4.02 5.17
CA ASP A 269 6.61 4.28 5.05
C ASP A 269 5.95 3.14 4.26
N ILE A 270 4.98 2.47 4.89
CA ILE A 270 4.32 1.27 4.37
C ILE A 270 3.26 1.69 3.37
N ARG A 271 3.24 1.05 2.19
CA ARG A 271 2.23 1.30 1.14
C ARG A 271 1.79 0.00 0.45
N PRO A 272 0.55 -0.06 -0.07
CA PRO A 272 0.11 -1.13 -0.97
C PRO A 272 0.97 -1.23 -2.24
N TYR A 273 1.01 -2.41 -2.85
CA TYR A 273 1.60 -2.62 -4.18
C TYR A 273 0.95 -3.70 -5.01
#